data_AF-A0A8A1LGZ2-F1
#
_entry.id   AF-A0A8A1LGZ2-F1
#
_cell.length_a   1.000
_cell.length_b   1.000
_cell.length_c   1.000
_cell.angle_alpha   90.00
_cell.angle_beta   90.00
_cell.angle_gamma   90.00
#
_symmetry.space_group_name_H-M   'P 1'
#
loop_
_entity.id
_entity.type
_entity.pdbx_description
1 polymer ?
#
loop_
_entity_poly.entity_id
_entity_poly.type
_entity_poly.pdbx_seq_one_letter_code
_entity_poly.pdbx_strand_id
1 'polypeptide(L)'
;MAGFYWTVTAVVAAVSFAVYRYGHDIRQIVAPKSTSPDVKKKDDDGTGIDSGSLVLAIMKHHPKNMDLRRVGDVVKFVKDTIKGKPMNDRLLAMENIIAMVGALPPNNKHRIKLTNILITKLWDSLEHPPINFQGPQFYYRTPDGSYNNVHFPNLGKAGMPYARSIRSDTRLPGVRPDPGLLFDRKLKGDDLHLKAASDI
;
A
#
# COMPACT_ATOMS: atom_id res chain seq x y z
N MET A 1 54.66 -48.64 33.83
CA MET A 1 53.19 -48.80 33.75
C MET A 1 52.53 -47.72 32.86
N ALA A 2 52.98 -47.50 31.62
CA ALA A 2 52.44 -46.43 30.76
C ALA A 2 51.78 -46.93 29.46
N GLY A 3 52.08 -48.16 29.01
CA GLY A 3 51.51 -48.71 27.77
C GLY A 3 50.07 -49.22 27.90
N PHE A 4 49.64 -49.64 29.08
CA PHE A 4 48.30 -50.21 29.30
C PHE A 4 47.19 -49.14 29.35
N TYR A 5 47.52 -47.92 29.79
CA TYR A 5 46.55 -46.82 29.86
C TYR A 5 46.14 -46.30 28.47
N TRP A 6 47.08 -46.29 27.52
CA TRP A 6 46.82 -45.84 26.15
C TRP A 6 45.97 -46.81 25.34
N THR A 7 46.08 -48.11 25.59
CA THR A 7 45.25 -49.12 24.90
C THR A 7 43.82 -49.10 25.43
N VAL A 8 43.64 -48.97 26.75
CA VAL A 8 42.31 -48.91 27.37
C VAL A 8 41.55 -47.64 26.94
N THR A 9 42.21 -46.47 26.90
CA THR A 9 41.56 -45.23 26.45
C THR A 9 41.18 -45.27 24.97
N ALA A 10 42.02 -45.86 24.11
CA ALA A 10 41.70 -46.03 22.69
C ALA A 10 40.50 -46.97 22.47
N VAL A 11 40.42 -48.07 23.22
CA VAL A 11 39.29 -49.02 23.14
C VAL A 11 38.00 -48.38 23.64
N VAL A 12 38.03 -47.66 24.77
CA VAL A 12 36.85 -46.95 25.29
C VAL A 12 36.38 -45.88 24.30
N ALA A 13 37.29 -45.12 23.69
CA ALA A 13 36.93 -44.12 22.69
C ALA A 13 36.30 -44.74 21.43
N ALA A 14 36.82 -45.87 20.96
CA ALA A 14 36.26 -46.59 19.80
C ALA A 14 34.87 -47.16 20.09
N VAL A 15 34.66 -47.74 21.28
CA VAL A 15 33.36 -48.27 21.71
C VAL A 15 32.35 -47.12 21.90
N SER A 16 32.74 -46.03 22.53
CA SER A 16 31.89 -44.84 22.66
C SER A 16 31.53 -44.23 21.31
N PHE A 17 32.49 -44.16 20.36
CA PHE A 17 32.24 -43.64 19.01
C PHE A 17 31.31 -44.56 18.21
N ALA A 18 31.47 -45.88 18.32
CA ALA A 18 30.58 -46.86 17.70
C ALA A 18 29.16 -46.77 18.27
N VAL A 19 29.02 -46.70 19.60
CA VAL A 19 27.71 -46.54 20.26
C VAL A 19 27.06 -45.21 19.91
N TYR A 20 27.82 -44.12 19.77
CA TYR A 20 27.27 -42.82 19.38
C TYR A 20 26.82 -42.81 17.91
N ARG A 21 27.56 -43.49 17.03
CA ARG A 21 27.26 -43.55 15.59
C ARG A 21 26.11 -44.51 15.27
N TYR A 22 25.99 -45.62 16.01
CA TYR A 22 24.95 -46.64 15.80
C TYR A 22 23.71 -46.47 16.71
N GLY A 23 23.84 -45.76 17.84
CA GLY A 23 22.76 -45.57 18.81
C GLY A 23 21.66 -44.61 18.37
N HIS A 24 21.90 -43.77 17.35
CA HIS A 24 20.89 -42.88 16.77
C HIS A 24 19.76 -43.67 16.09
N ASP A 25 20.07 -44.85 15.53
CA ASP A 25 19.11 -45.65 14.75
C ASP A 25 18.17 -46.51 15.64
N ILE A 26 18.55 -46.77 16.89
CA ILE A 26 17.75 -47.62 17.80
C ILE A 26 16.53 -46.85 18.35
N ARG A 27 16.61 -45.52 18.48
CA ARG A 27 15.49 -44.68 18.99
C ARG A 27 14.28 -44.64 18.04
N GLN A 28 14.44 -45.07 16.78
CA GLN A 28 13.36 -45.07 15.79
C GLN A 28 12.52 -46.36 15.79
N ILE A 29 12.94 -47.40 16.51
CA ILE A 29 12.28 -48.73 16.49
C ILE A 29 11.15 -48.83 17.53
N VAL A 30 11.11 -47.95 18.54
CA VAL A 30 10.15 -47.99 19.66
C VAL A 30 8.99 -46.98 19.54
N ALA A 31 9.01 -46.09 18.55
CA ALA A 31 7.87 -45.20 18.30
C ALA A 31 6.89 -45.88 17.31
N PRO A 32 5.61 -46.12 17.67
CA PRO A 32 4.64 -46.58 16.69
C PRO A 32 4.47 -45.52 15.61
N LYS A 33 4.86 -45.87 14.38
CA LYS A 33 4.65 -45.05 13.19
C LYS A 33 3.13 -44.98 12.96
N SER A 34 2.50 -43.86 13.33
CA SER A 34 1.07 -43.65 13.10
C SER A 34 0.80 -43.69 11.59
N THR A 35 0.20 -44.77 11.12
CA THR A 35 -0.34 -44.90 9.77
C THR A 35 -1.58 -44.01 9.66
N SER A 36 -1.36 -42.72 9.37
CA SER A 36 -2.35 -41.86 8.75
C SER A 36 -2.15 -41.93 7.22
N PRO A 37 -3.21 -41.91 6.40
CA PRO A 37 -3.04 -41.91 4.95
C PRO A 37 -2.16 -40.74 4.54
N ASP A 38 -1.23 -40.96 3.61
CA ASP A 38 -0.26 -39.98 3.11
C ASP A 38 -0.94 -38.69 2.65
N VAL A 39 -1.15 -37.75 3.58
CA VAL A 39 -1.37 -36.34 3.25
C VAL A 39 -0.02 -35.84 2.79
N LYS A 40 0.15 -35.69 1.46
CA LYS A 40 1.33 -35.05 0.87
C LYS A 40 1.69 -33.83 1.71
N LYS A 41 2.92 -33.82 2.23
CA LYS A 41 3.48 -32.74 3.04
C LYS A 41 3.14 -31.43 2.33
N LYS A 42 2.30 -30.61 2.96
CA LYS A 42 1.93 -29.28 2.48
C LYS A 42 3.24 -28.54 2.25
N ASP A 43 3.52 -28.09 1.03
CA ASP A 43 4.72 -27.32 0.72
C ASP A 43 4.76 -26.13 1.68
N ASP A 44 5.63 -26.20 2.70
CA ASP A 44 5.81 -25.12 3.66
C ASP A 44 6.67 -24.05 3.00
N ASP A 45 6.06 -23.35 2.04
CA ASP A 45 6.66 -22.25 1.31
C ASP A 45 6.75 -20.98 2.20
N GLY A 46 6.48 -21.07 3.51
CA GLY A 46 6.37 -19.94 4.44
C GLY A 46 5.19 -19.00 4.16
N THR A 47 4.48 -19.21 3.06
CA THR A 47 3.36 -18.36 2.63
C THR A 47 2.09 -18.63 3.41
N GLY A 48 1.95 -19.81 4.00
CA GLY A 48 0.72 -20.33 4.64
C GLY A 48 -0.53 -20.21 3.74
N ILE A 49 -0.35 -20.15 2.42
CA ILE A 49 -1.40 -20.25 1.41
C ILE A 49 -1.18 -21.59 0.73
N ASP A 50 -2.08 -22.54 0.92
CA ASP A 50 -2.05 -23.77 0.13
C ASP A 50 -2.51 -23.47 -1.29
N SER A 51 -1.52 -23.42 -2.18
CA SER A 51 -1.74 -23.15 -3.60
C SER A 51 -2.79 -24.10 -4.19
N GLY A 52 -2.82 -25.38 -3.78
CA GLY A 52 -3.83 -26.34 -4.23
C GLY A 52 -5.27 -26.02 -3.77
N SER A 53 -5.46 -25.54 -2.54
CA SER A 53 -6.80 -25.22 -2.03
C SER A 53 -7.28 -23.84 -2.52
N LEU A 54 -6.36 -22.90 -2.71
CA LEU A 54 -6.62 -21.61 -3.35
C LEU A 54 -7.03 -21.81 -4.81
N VAL A 55 -6.34 -22.68 -5.56
CA VAL A 55 -6.73 -23.03 -6.94
C VAL A 55 -8.12 -23.67 -6.94
N LEU A 56 -8.43 -24.60 -6.04
CA LEU A 56 -9.76 -25.20 -5.94
C LEU A 56 -10.86 -24.17 -5.62
N ALA A 57 -10.58 -23.25 -4.69
CA ALA A 57 -11.51 -22.17 -4.34
C ALA A 57 -11.76 -21.22 -5.51
N ILE A 58 -10.71 -20.90 -6.28
CA ILE A 58 -10.80 -20.09 -7.49
C ILE A 58 -11.51 -20.85 -8.60
N MET A 59 -11.29 -22.14 -8.78
CA MET A 59 -12.04 -22.93 -9.78
C MET A 59 -13.54 -22.96 -9.44
N LYS A 60 -13.88 -23.06 -8.14
CA LYS A 60 -15.27 -23.04 -7.68
C LYS A 60 -15.92 -21.65 -7.77
N HIS A 61 -15.16 -20.59 -7.54
CA HIS A 61 -15.61 -19.20 -7.55
C HIS A 61 -14.83 -18.38 -8.57
N HIS A 62 -14.78 -18.89 -9.81
CA HIS A 62 -13.90 -18.34 -10.84
C HIS A 62 -14.33 -16.93 -11.25
N PRO A 63 -13.46 -15.92 -11.10
CA PRO A 63 -13.72 -14.63 -11.71
C PRO A 63 -13.83 -14.83 -13.23
N LYS A 64 -14.93 -14.38 -13.83
CA LYS A 64 -15.22 -14.56 -15.26
C LYS A 64 -14.15 -13.99 -16.21
N ASN A 65 -13.18 -13.22 -15.69
CA ASN A 65 -12.16 -12.50 -16.43
C ASN A 65 -10.71 -12.90 -16.05
N MET A 66 -10.47 -14.09 -15.46
CA MET A 66 -9.15 -14.42 -14.90
C MET A 66 -8.65 -15.81 -15.32
N ASP A 67 -7.71 -15.88 -16.25
CA ASP A 67 -7.13 -17.15 -16.71
C ASP A 67 -6.25 -17.83 -15.61
N LEU A 68 -6.07 -19.15 -15.70
CA LEU A 68 -5.23 -19.95 -14.77
C LEU A 68 -3.78 -19.43 -14.70
N ARG A 69 -3.29 -18.83 -15.78
CA ARG A 69 -1.97 -18.17 -15.83
C ARG A 69 -1.85 -17.06 -14.79
N ARG A 70 -2.90 -16.23 -14.66
CA ARG A 70 -2.97 -15.14 -13.68
C ARG A 70 -3.01 -15.66 -12.25
N VAL A 71 -3.54 -16.88 -12.04
CA VAL A 71 -3.50 -17.54 -10.74
C VAL A 71 -2.07 -17.88 -10.34
N GLY A 72 -1.27 -18.38 -11.29
CA GLY A 72 0.15 -18.59 -11.12
C GLY A 72 0.91 -17.30 -10.78
N ASP A 73 0.55 -16.18 -11.42
CA ASP A 73 1.18 -14.88 -11.17
C ASP A 73 0.90 -14.35 -9.76
N VAL A 74 -0.30 -14.57 -9.20
CA VAL A 74 -0.59 -14.19 -7.80
C VAL A 74 0.14 -15.09 -6.80
N VAL A 75 0.23 -16.40 -7.08
CA VAL A 75 1.04 -17.28 -6.24
C VAL A 75 2.51 -16.85 -6.26
N LYS A 76 3.03 -16.48 -7.44
CA LYS A 76 4.37 -15.92 -7.60
C LYS A 76 4.50 -14.59 -6.85
N PHE A 77 3.52 -13.71 -6.93
CA PHE A 77 3.47 -12.45 -6.17
C PHE A 77 3.62 -12.68 -4.67
N VAL A 78 2.83 -13.61 -4.11
CA VAL A 78 2.86 -13.88 -2.67
C VAL A 78 4.25 -14.40 -2.28
N LYS A 79 4.84 -15.26 -3.11
CA LYS A 79 6.20 -15.79 -2.91
C LYS A 79 7.27 -14.69 -2.98
N ASP A 80 7.20 -13.82 -3.98
CA ASP A 80 8.18 -12.73 -4.18
C ASP A 80 8.04 -11.64 -3.11
N THR A 81 6.82 -11.37 -2.66
CA THR A 81 6.49 -10.48 -1.54
C THR A 81 7.15 -10.91 -0.24
N ILE A 82 7.07 -12.20 0.09
CA ILE A 82 7.68 -12.74 1.31
C ILE A 82 9.21 -12.72 1.22
N LYS A 83 9.75 -12.89 0.01
CA LYS A 83 11.19 -12.84 -0.26
C LYS A 83 11.74 -11.41 -0.39
N GLY A 84 10.89 -10.38 -0.28
CA GLY A 84 11.29 -8.98 -0.39
C GLY A 84 11.89 -8.60 -1.75
N LYS A 85 11.60 -9.37 -2.80
CA LYS A 85 12.18 -9.11 -4.14
C LYS A 85 11.43 -7.96 -4.82
N PRO A 86 12.13 -7.10 -5.57
CA PRO A 86 11.48 -6.07 -6.37
C PRO A 86 10.56 -6.73 -7.40
N MET A 87 9.33 -6.23 -7.47
CA MET A 87 8.30 -6.76 -8.34
C MET A 87 8.29 -6.04 -9.69
N ASN A 88 7.98 -6.78 -10.76
CA ASN A 88 7.76 -6.20 -12.07
C ASN A 88 6.27 -5.89 -12.28
N ASP A 89 5.94 -4.60 -12.32
CA ASP A 89 4.56 -4.11 -12.44
C ASP A 89 3.90 -4.47 -13.79
N ARG A 90 4.70 -4.83 -14.81
CA ARG A 90 4.20 -5.32 -16.11
C ARG A 90 3.37 -6.60 -15.99
N LEU A 91 3.57 -7.38 -14.91
CA LEU A 91 2.83 -8.61 -14.67
C LEU A 91 1.42 -8.36 -14.10
N LEU A 92 1.06 -7.10 -13.84
CA LEU A 92 -0.25 -6.70 -13.29
C LEU A 92 -0.62 -7.53 -12.04
N ALA A 93 0.38 -7.80 -11.21
CA ALA A 93 0.24 -8.71 -10.09
C ALA A 93 -0.76 -8.17 -9.05
N MET A 94 -0.82 -6.85 -8.88
CA MET A 94 -1.73 -6.20 -7.95
C MET A 94 -3.19 -6.29 -8.42
N GLU A 95 -3.44 -6.01 -9.69
CA GLU A 95 -4.75 -6.12 -10.33
C GLU A 95 -5.27 -7.56 -10.25
N ASN A 96 -4.38 -8.53 -10.46
CA ASN A 96 -4.71 -9.94 -10.36
C ASN A 96 -5.09 -10.34 -8.91
N ILE A 97 -4.44 -9.78 -7.89
CA ILE A 97 -4.82 -10.00 -6.48
C ILE A 97 -6.17 -9.36 -6.17
N ILE A 98 -6.41 -8.14 -6.64
CA ILE A 98 -7.68 -7.44 -6.42
C ILE A 98 -8.83 -8.23 -7.07
N ALA A 99 -8.62 -8.72 -8.30
CA ALA A 99 -9.59 -9.58 -8.97
C ALA A 99 -9.85 -10.88 -8.18
N MET A 100 -8.82 -11.51 -7.62
CA MET A 100 -8.98 -12.69 -6.75
C MET A 100 -9.76 -12.37 -5.47
N VAL A 101 -9.40 -11.31 -4.75
CA VAL A 101 -10.08 -10.93 -3.51
C VAL A 101 -11.56 -10.61 -3.76
N GLY A 102 -11.88 -10.02 -4.91
CA GLY A 102 -13.25 -9.75 -5.34
C GLY A 102 -14.05 -10.98 -5.75
N ALA A 103 -13.40 -12.01 -6.30
CA ALA A 103 -14.06 -13.24 -6.75
C ALA A 103 -14.31 -14.25 -5.64
N LEU A 104 -13.46 -14.28 -4.61
CA LEU A 104 -13.62 -15.21 -3.49
C LEU A 104 -14.81 -14.79 -2.60
N PRO A 105 -15.57 -15.76 -2.04
CA PRO A 105 -16.65 -15.45 -1.11
C PRO A 105 -16.11 -14.84 0.20
N PRO A 106 -16.91 -13.99 0.87
CA PRO A 106 -16.44 -13.19 2.02
C PRO A 106 -15.90 -14.02 3.19
N ASN A 107 -16.44 -15.23 3.41
CA ASN A 107 -16.05 -16.11 4.51
C ASN A 107 -14.85 -17.02 4.20
N ASN A 108 -14.18 -16.86 3.05
CA ASN A 108 -13.03 -17.68 2.69
C ASN A 108 -11.75 -17.21 3.40
N LYS A 109 -11.04 -18.13 4.07
CA LYS A 109 -9.74 -17.86 4.74
C LYS A 109 -8.69 -17.30 3.77
N HIS A 110 -8.68 -17.74 2.51
CA HIS A 110 -7.74 -17.26 1.49
C HIS A 110 -8.00 -15.80 1.11
N ARG A 111 -9.28 -15.41 1.04
CA ARG A 111 -9.66 -14.01 0.76
C ARG A 111 -9.16 -13.09 1.85
N ILE A 112 -9.38 -13.45 3.11
CA ILE A 112 -8.92 -12.68 4.28
C ILE A 112 -7.40 -12.52 4.22
N LYS A 113 -6.68 -13.60 3.92
CA LYS A 113 -5.22 -13.57 3.84
C LYS A 113 -4.68 -12.72 2.69
N LEU A 114 -5.24 -12.86 1.49
CA LEU A 114 -4.87 -12.02 0.34
C LEU A 114 -5.21 -10.54 0.59
N THR A 115 -6.34 -10.27 1.24
CA THR A 115 -6.74 -8.91 1.63
C THR A 115 -5.76 -8.31 2.63
N ASN A 116 -5.35 -9.08 3.64
CA ASN A 116 -4.36 -8.61 4.61
C ASN A 116 -3.01 -8.30 3.95
N ILE A 117 -2.54 -9.16 3.03
CA ILE A 117 -1.30 -8.88 2.28
C ILE A 117 -1.43 -7.61 1.44
N LEU A 118 -2.57 -7.43 0.75
CA LEU A 118 -2.85 -6.22 -0.02
C LEU A 118 -2.83 -4.97 0.86
N ILE A 119 -3.53 -5.00 1.99
CA ILE A 119 -3.60 -3.89 2.94
C ILE A 119 -2.21 -3.60 3.51
N THR A 120 -1.46 -4.61 3.96
CA THR A 120 -0.11 -4.43 4.49
C THR A 120 0.83 -3.83 3.45
N LYS A 121 0.73 -4.23 2.17
CA LYS A 121 1.55 -3.63 1.12
C LYS A 121 1.19 -2.19 0.80
N LEU A 122 -0.10 -1.87 0.77
CA LEU A 122 -0.54 -0.49 0.60
C LEU A 122 -0.12 0.37 1.80
N TRP A 123 -0.24 -0.18 3.01
CA TRP A 123 0.26 0.45 4.22
C TRP A 123 1.77 0.69 4.14
N ASP A 124 2.59 -0.33 3.95
CA ASP A 124 4.06 -0.16 3.90
C ASP A 124 4.53 0.72 2.73
N SER A 125 3.70 0.96 1.71
CA SER A 125 4.04 1.86 0.60
C SER A 125 3.95 3.34 0.96
N LEU A 126 3.27 3.69 2.06
CA LEU A 126 3.24 5.03 2.60
C LEU A 126 4.32 5.20 3.68
N GLU A 127 4.86 6.40 3.79
CA GLU A 127 5.80 6.75 4.85
C GLU A 127 5.08 6.89 6.20
N HIS A 128 5.59 6.20 7.22
CA HIS A 128 5.06 6.21 8.58
C HIS A 128 6.19 6.48 9.58
N PRO A 129 6.11 7.50 10.45
CA PRO A 129 5.10 8.56 10.52
C PRO A 129 5.15 9.52 9.32
N PRO A 130 4.06 10.25 9.01
CA PRO A 130 4.07 11.21 7.92
C PRO A 130 5.15 12.27 8.17
N ILE A 131 5.94 12.58 7.13
CA ILE A 131 6.92 13.65 7.22
C ILE A 131 6.18 14.97 7.42
N ASN A 132 6.32 15.56 8.60
CA ASN A 132 5.82 16.90 8.87
C ASN A 132 6.76 17.91 8.20
N PHE A 133 6.39 18.40 7.00
CA PHE A 133 7.15 19.41 6.26
C PHE A 133 7.11 20.83 6.88
N GLN A 134 6.57 20.98 8.09
CA GLN A 134 6.19 22.27 8.66
C GLN A 134 7.24 22.74 9.68
N GLY A 135 8.04 23.73 9.28
CA GLY A 135 8.89 24.50 10.20
C GLY A 135 8.08 25.45 11.09
N PRO A 136 8.71 26.10 12.08
CA PRO A 136 8.05 27.00 13.04
C PRO A 136 7.23 28.12 12.39
N GLN A 137 7.60 28.56 11.18
CA GLN A 137 6.88 29.59 10.43
C GLN A 137 5.43 29.19 10.02
N PHE A 138 5.06 27.91 10.08
CA PHE A 138 3.73 27.42 9.72
C PHE A 138 2.81 27.19 10.93
N TYR A 139 3.31 27.40 12.15
CA TYR A 139 2.55 27.08 13.37
C TYR A 139 1.39 28.06 13.61
N TYR A 140 1.58 29.31 13.21
CA TYR A 140 0.60 30.37 13.38
C TYR A 140 0.46 31.19 12.10
N ARG A 141 -0.71 31.81 11.92
CA ARG A 141 -0.95 32.70 10.79
C ARG A 141 -0.12 33.96 10.95
N THR A 142 0.67 34.27 9.95
CA THR A 142 1.41 35.53 9.91
C THR A 142 0.44 36.69 9.63
N PRO A 143 0.71 37.89 10.15
CA PRO A 143 -0.14 39.06 9.94
C PRO A 143 -0.14 39.54 8.48
N ASP A 144 0.90 39.20 7.70
CA ASP A 144 0.99 39.52 6.28
C ASP A 144 0.31 38.48 5.38
N GLY A 145 -0.27 37.41 5.95
CA GLY A 145 -0.93 36.33 5.21
C GLY A 145 0.02 35.38 4.47
N SER A 146 1.33 35.52 4.65
CA SER A 146 2.33 34.59 4.12
C SER A 146 2.34 33.24 4.86
N TYR A 147 3.02 32.25 4.27
CA TYR A 147 3.21 30.91 4.86
C TYR A 147 1.91 30.18 5.25
N ASN A 148 0.76 30.49 4.63
CA ASN A 148 -0.46 29.69 4.80
C ASN A 148 -0.43 28.39 3.98
N ASN A 149 0.21 28.41 2.81
CA ASN A 149 0.46 27.23 1.99
C ASN A 149 1.94 26.83 2.10
N VAL A 150 2.21 25.58 2.50
CA VAL A 150 3.56 25.02 2.69
C VAL A 150 4.37 25.02 1.40
N HIS A 151 3.72 24.69 0.28
CA HIS A 151 4.37 24.62 -1.03
C HIS A 151 4.55 26.00 -1.67
N PHE A 152 3.64 26.94 -1.38
CA PHE A 152 3.63 28.27 -1.96
C PHE A 152 3.48 29.36 -0.88
N PRO A 153 4.56 29.71 -0.16
CA PRO A 153 4.49 30.63 0.97
C PRO A 153 3.97 32.05 0.66
N ASN A 154 4.11 32.48 -0.59
CA ASN A 154 3.68 33.82 -1.03
C ASN A 154 2.21 33.86 -1.45
N LEU A 155 1.53 32.71 -1.54
CA LEU A 155 0.14 32.65 -1.98
C LEU A 155 -0.78 33.25 -0.91
N GLY A 156 -1.47 34.34 -1.26
CA GLY A 156 -2.36 35.06 -0.32
C GLY A 156 -1.64 36.08 0.58
N LYS A 157 -0.33 36.27 0.40
CA LYS A 157 0.44 37.30 1.09
C LYS A 157 0.01 38.70 0.64
N ALA A 158 -0.06 39.65 1.57
CA ALA A 158 -0.31 41.06 1.28
C ALA A 158 0.75 41.64 0.32
N GLY A 159 0.32 42.51 -0.60
CA GLY A 159 1.19 43.11 -1.62
C GLY A 159 1.46 42.23 -2.85
N MET A 160 0.87 41.03 -2.92
CA MET A 160 0.93 40.19 -4.11
C MET A 160 -0.15 40.60 -5.14
N PRO A 161 0.11 40.41 -6.44
CA PRO A 161 -0.87 40.72 -7.48
C PRO A 161 -2.13 39.85 -7.34
N TYR A 162 -3.30 40.46 -7.59
CA TYR A 162 -4.56 39.71 -7.66
C TYR A 162 -4.53 38.66 -8.77
N ALA A 163 -5.03 37.48 -8.46
CA ALA A 163 -5.26 36.46 -9.48
C ALA A 163 -6.34 36.94 -10.46
N ARG A 164 -6.09 36.74 -11.77
CA ARG A 164 -7.07 36.98 -12.83
C ARG A 164 -7.44 35.65 -13.47
N SER A 165 -8.73 35.29 -13.44
CA SER A 165 -9.22 34.05 -14.05
C SER A 165 -9.16 34.08 -15.58
N ILE A 166 -9.29 35.28 -16.16
CA ILE A 166 -9.26 35.48 -17.61
C ILE A 166 -7.97 36.18 -18.02
N ARG A 167 -7.48 35.83 -19.21
CA ARG A 167 -6.41 36.57 -19.88
C ARG A 167 -7.00 37.85 -20.47
N SER A 168 -6.26 38.95 -20.42
CA SER A 168 -6.65 40.19 -21.11
C SER A 168 -6.34 40.06 -22.60
N ASP A 169 -7.32 39.60 -23.38
CA ASP A 169 -7.12 39.30 -24.80
C ASP A 169 -7.45 40.50 -25.71
N THR A 170 -8.36 41.37 -25.26
CA THR A 170 -8.86 42.48 -26.08
C THR A 170 -8.02 43.75 -25.88
N ARG A 171 -7.49 44.30 -26.98
CA ARG A 171 -6.90 45.64 -26.99
C ARG A 171 -8.00 46.68 -26.76
N LEU A 172 -7.85 47.51 -25.73
CA LEU A 172 -8.80 48.58 -25.45
C LEU A 172 -8.73 49.65 -26.56
N PRO A 173 -9.87 50.25 -26.97
CA PRO A 173 -9.86 51.37 -27.90
C PRO A 173 -9.06 52.54 -27.30
N GLY A 174 -8.35 53.29 -28.16
CA GLY A 174 -7.48 54.39 -27.73
C GLY A 174 -8.22 55.51 -26.99
N VAL A 175 -9.51 55.70 -27.30
CA VAL A 175 -10.41 56.57 -26.55
C VAL A 175 -11.48 55.71 -25.89
N ARG A 176 -11.48 55.68 -24.56
CA ARG A 176 -12.56 55.05 -23.81
C ARG A 176 -13.76 56.00 -23.73
N PRO A 177 -15.00 55.49 -23.78
CA PRO A 177 -16.16 56.31 -23.47
C PRO A 177 -16.03 56.91 -22.07
N ASP A 178 -16.55 58.13 -21.90
CA ASP A 178 -16.47 58.85 -20.62
C ASP A 178 -17.11 58.02 -19.49
N PRO A 179 -16.37 57.68 -18.43
CA PRO A 179 -16.90 56.88 -17.33
C PRO A 179 -18.07 57.57 -16.61
N GLY A 180 -18.10 58.92 -16.57
CA GLY A 180 -19.20 59.68 -15.98
C GLY A 180 -20.50 59.47 -16.73
N LEU A 181 -20.49 59.67 -18.05
CA LEU A 181 -21.64 59.42 -18.91
C LEU A 181 -22.10 57.95 -18.89
N LEU A 182 -21.18 56.98 -18.82
CA LEU A 182 -21.54 55.57 -18.69
C LEU A 182 -22.28 55.29 -17.38
N PHE A 183 -21.80 55.86 -16.27
CA PHE A 183 -22.44 55.74 -14.98
C PHE A 183 -23.84 56.37 -15.01
N ASP A 184 -23.94 57.63 -15.43
CA ASP A 184 -25.20 58.38 -15.46
C ASP A 184 -26.26 57.76 -16.37
N ARG A 185 -25.85 57.06 -17.43
CA ARG A 185 -26.77 56.43 -18.39
C ARG A 185 -27.18 55.00 -18.02
N LYS A 186 -26.33 54.23 -17.33
CA LYS A 186 -26.55 52.79 -17.12
C LYS A 186 -26.60 52.35 -15.67
N LEU A 187 -25.87 53.02 -14.77
CA LEU A 187 -25.75 52.64 -13.36
C LEU A 187 -26.48 53.60 -12.43
N LYS A 188 -26.70 54.84 -12.85
CA LYS A 188 -27.52 55.78 -12.11
C LYS A 188 -28.96 55.26 -12.11
N GLY A 189 -29.44 54.92 -10.93
CA GLY A 189 -30.83 54.57 -10.74
C GLY A 189 -31.71 55.79 -10.94
N ASP A 190 -32.91 55.59 -11.47
CA ASP A 190 -33.90 56.66 -11.60
C ASP A 190 -34.44 57.00 -10.20
N ASP A 191 -34.11 58.18 -9.69
CA ASP A 191 -34.56 58.71 -8.38
C ASP A 191 -36.10 58.77 -8.24
N LEU A 192 -36.84 58.58 -9.35
CA LEU A 192 -38.30 58.54 -9.40
C LEU A 192 -38.92 57.42 -8.54
N HIS A 193 -38.24 56.28 -8.37
CA HIS A 193 -38.75 55.19 -7.53
C HIS A 193 -38.37 55.30 -6.05
N LEU A 194 -37.40 56.14 -5.69
CA LEU A 194 -36.93 56.29 -4.30
C LEU A 194 -37.63 57.42 -3.54
N LYS A 195 -38.22 58.41 -4.22
CA LYS A 195 -39.03 59.45 -3.58
C LYS A 195 -40.41 58.97 -3.11
N ALA A 196 -40.95 57.88 -3.68
CA ALA A 196 -42.24 57.33 -3.26
C ALA A 196 -42.18 56.61 -1.88
N ALA A 197 -40.98 56.34 -1.35
CA ALA A 197 -40.79 55.65 -0.07
C ALA A 197 -40.47 56.58 1.11
N SER A 198 -40.22 57.88 0.86
CA SER A 198 -39.95 58.88 1.90
C SER A 198 -41.18 59.71 2.31
N ASP A 199 -42.31 59.55 1.61
CA ASP A 199 -43.56 60.30 1.83
C ASP A 199 -44.65 59.46 2.55
N ILE A 200 -44.26 58.46 3.36
CA ILE A 200 -45.13 57.76 4.34
C ILE A 200 -44.58 57.96 5.74
#